data_AF-A0A125GB78-F1
#
_entry.id   AF-A0A125GB78-F1
#
_cell.length_a   1.000
_cell.length_b   1.000
_cell.length_c   1.000
_cell.angle_alpha   90.00
_cell.angle_beta   90.00
_cell.angle_gamma   90.00
#
_symmetry.space_group_name_H-M   'P 1'
#
loop_
_entity.id
_entity.type
_entity.pdbx_description
1 polymer ?
#
loop_
_entity_poly.entity_id
_entity_poly.type
_entity_poly.pdbx_seq_one_letter_code
_entity_poly.pdbx_strand_id
1 'polypeptide(L)'
;MDSTDSTFTEVVPVADGIVDARAAGGNETSSKVSENMASIEVEIDYAADDSCQIQCWARGHHDPAAFLAACEAALADWDGRVACLDEKTVKHLHWRTVRPDAETAALGVVDCLHVESKPGRGAYAVTVLDEWLPLFTPMAATA
;
A
#
# COMPACT_ATOMS: atom_id res chain seq x y z
N MET A 1 22.82 48.65 40.81
CA MET A 1 21.85 49.76 40.78
C MET A 1 20.95 49.44 39.60
N ASP A 2 19.73 48.92 39.69
CA ASP A 2 18.74 48.67 40.75
C ASP A 2 17.76 47.67 40.06
N SER A 3 17.55 46.44 40.52
CA SER A 3 16.47 45.99 41.43
C SER A 3 15.02 46.39 41.05
N THR A 4 14.11 45.45 41.33
CA THR A 4 12.63 45.48 41.35
C THR A 4 11.92 45.09 40.04
N ASP A 5 11.33 43.90 39.92
CA ASP A 5 10.17 43.32 40.65
C ASP A 5 8.86 44.03 40.34
N SER A 6 7.92 43.31 39.71
CA SER A 6 6.49 43.55 39.88
C SER A 6 5.71 42.27 39.70
N THR A 7 5.39 41.77 40.88
CA THR A 7 4.54 40.66 41.29
C THR A 7 3.07 40.87 40.89
N PHE A 8 2.45 39.79 40.40
CA PHE A 8 1.12 39.22 40.72
C PHE A 8 -0.03 40.17 41.13
N THR A 9 -1.24 39.95 40.58
CA THR A 9 -2.47 39.81 41.41
C THR A 9 -3.58 39.08 40.65
N GLU A 10 -3.88 37.88 41.18
CA GLU A 10 -5.07 37.06 41.01
C GLU A 10 -6.33 37.76 41.57
N VAL A 11 -7.47 37.64 40.88
CA VAL A 11 -8.79 37.92 41.46
C VAL A 11 -9.76 36.80 41.11
N VAL A 12 -9.97 35.92 42.09
CA VAL A 12 -11.13 35.04 42.22
C VAL A 12 -12.23 35.82 42.97
N PRO A 13 -13.51 35.56 42.68
CA PRO A 13 -14.38 35.23 43.80
C PRO A 13 -15.25 33.99 43.56
N VAL A 14 -15.43 33.27 44.66
CA VAL A 14 -16.12 32.00 44.85
C VAL A 14 -17.61 32.18 45.17
N ALA A 15 -18.34 31.06 45.13
CA ALA A 15 -19.57 30.68 45.86
C ALA A 15 -20.82 30.59 44.98
N ASP A 16 -21.73 29.62 45.09
CA ASP A 16 -21.84 28.33 45.81
C ASP A 16 -23.15 27.70 45.27
N GLY A 17 -23.28 26.37 45.20
CA GLY A 17 -24.54 25.74 44.83
C GLY A 17 -24.44 24.29 44.33
N ILE A 18 -24.47 23.35 45.26
CA ILE A 18 -24.52 21.90 45.07
C ILE A 18 -25.96 21.46 44.71
N VAL A 19 -26.15 20.60 43.71
CA VAL A 19 -27.03 19.40 43.79
C VAL A 19 -26.70 18.36 42.71
N ASP A 20 -26.57 17.14 43.21
CA ASP A 20 -26.28 15.86 42.57
C ASP A 20 -27.41 15.39 41.64
N ALA A 21 -27.07 14.86 40.46
CA ALA A 21 -27.96 14.02 39.68
C ALA A 21 -27.15 12.93 38.97
N ARG A 22 -26.94 11.81 39.68
CA ARG A 22 -26.64 10.51 39.08
C ARG A 22 -27.71 10.14 38.05
N ALA A 23 -27.30 9.99 36.80
CA ALA A 23 -27.97 9.10 35.85
C ALA A 23 -26.90 8.20 35.23
N ALA A 24 -26.98 6.91 35.56
CA ALA A 24 -26.19 5.85 34.99
C ALA A 24 -26.54 5.67 33.50
N GLY A 25 -25.52 5.50 32.67
CA GLY A 25 -25.66 5.13 31.26
C GLY A 25 -24.31 4.74 30.71
N GLY A 26 -24.01 3.44 30.76
CA GLY A 26 -22.83 2.87 30.10
C GLY A 26 -22.90 3.04 28.59
N ASN A 27 -21.74 3.29 28.01
CA ASN A 27 -21.41 3.29 26.58
C ASN A 27 -19.89 3.47 26.60
N GLU A 28 -19.11 2.41 26.80
CA GLU A 28 -18.64 1.56 25.71
C GLU A 28 -18.40 2.40 24.45
N THR A 29 -17.39 3.29 24.51
CA THR A 29 -16.66 3.70 23.30
C THR A 29 -16.01 2.46 22.71
N SER A 30 -16.84 1.69 22.03
CA SER A 30 -16.50 0.73 21.01
C SER A 30 -15.69 1.52 20.00
N SER A 31 -14.37 1.47 20.17
CA SER A 31 -13.41 1.86 19.15
C SER A 31 -13.78 1.05 17.92
N LYS A 32 -14.61 1.65 17.08
CA LYS A 32 -14.91 1.19 15.74
C LYS A 32 -13.64 1.46 14.97
N VAL A 33 -12.64 0.60 15.19
CA VAL A 33 -11.59 0.35 14.20
C VAL A 33 -12.34 -0.33 13.07
N SER A 34 -13.02 0.48 12.26
CA SER A 34 -13.23 0.13 10.87
C SER A 34 -11.83 0.15 10.29
N GLU A 35 -11.15 -1.00 10.40
CA GLU A 35 -10.09 -1.34 9.47
C GLU A 35 -10.73 -1.17 8.09
N ASN A 36 -10.48 -0.02 7.47
CA ASN A 36 -10.37 0.02 6.03
C ASN A 36 -9.24 -0.97 5.73
N MET A 37 -9.57 -2.26 5.60
CA MET A 37 -8.77 -3.18 4.81
C MET A 37 -8.80 -2.59 3.41
N ALA A 38 -7.89 -1.66 3.14
CA ALA A 38 -7.69 -1.16 1.81
C ALA A 38 -7.33 -2.38 0.97
N SER A 39 -8.23 -2.79 0.10
CA SER A 39 -7.99 -3.87 -0.84
C SER A 39 -6.68 -3.58 -1.55
N ILE A 40 -5.77 -4.56 -1.56
CA ILE A 40 -4.49 -4.42 -2.27
C ILE A 40 -4.81 -4.33 -3.75
N GLU A 41 -4.58 -3.17 -4.35
CA GLU A 41 -4.74 -2.95 -5.78
C GLU A 41 -3.50 -3.51 -6.50
N VAL A 42 -3.69 -4.65 -7.19
CA VAL A 42 -2.64 -5.32 -7.94
C VAL A 42 -2.67 -4.83 -9.39
N GLU A 43 -1.50 -4.42 -9.86
CA GLU A 43 -1.23 -4.08 -11.25
C GLU A 43 -0.47 -5.24 -11.93
N ILE A 44 -0.72 -5.43 -13.23
CA ILE A 44 -0.13 -6.50 -14.04
C ILE A 44 0.61 -5.87 -15.21
N ASP A 45 1.94 -5.92 -15.18
CA ASP A 45 2.80 -5.42 -16.26
C ASP A 45 3.16 -6.58 -17.20
N TYR A 46 3.25 -6.29 -18.50
CA TYR A 46 3.78 -7.22 -19.50
C TYR A 46 5.30 -7.05 -19.64
N ALA A 47 6.00 -8.16 -19.87
CA ALA A 47 7.40 -8.11 -20.26
C ALA A 47 7.53 -7.36 -21.60
N ALA A 48 8.48 -6.42 -21.64
CA ALA A 48 8.73 -5.61 -22.83
C ALA A 48 9.53 -6.38 -23.90
N ASP A 49 10.26 -7.43 -23.49
CA ASP A 49 10.82 -8.41 -24.41
C ASP A 49 9.74 -9.44 -24.77
N ASP A 50 9.74 -9.98 -26.00
CA ASP A 50 8.73 -10.91 -26.53
C ASP A 50 8.57 -12.26 -25.76
N SER A 51 9.06 -12.35 -24.51
CA SER A 51 9.02 -13.51 -23.63
C SER A 51 7.61 -13.96 -23.21
N CYS A 52 6.56 -13.21 -23.53
CA CYS A 52 5.18 -13.53 -23.15
C CYS A 52 5.06 -13.80 -21.65
N GLN A 53 5.59 -12.89 -20.84
CA GLN A 53 5.57 -12.96 -19.39
C GLN A 53 4.85 -11.76 -18.79
N ILE A 54 4.34 -11.93 -17.56
CA ILE A 54 3.67 -10.90 -16.79
C ILE A 54 4.28 -10.79 -15.39
N GLN A 55 4.21 -9.61 -14.80
CA GLN A 55 4.64 -9.36 -13.43
C GLN A 55 3.51 -8.71 -12.64
N CYS A 56 3.15 -9.33 -11.52
CA CYS A 56 2.19 -8.78 -10.57
C CYS A 56 2.92 -7.91 -9.54
N TRP A 57 2.40 -6.71 -9.30
CA TRP A 57 2.93 -5.79 -8.31
C TRP A 57 1.82 -4.94 -7.69
N ALA A 58 2.07 -4.35 -6.54
CA ALA A 58 1.15 -3.44 -5.88
C ALA A 58 1.92 -2.31 -5.20
N ARG A 59 1.36 -1.09 -5.28
CA ARG A 59 1.95 0.07 -4.61
C ARG A 59 1.85 -0.08 -3.09
N GLY A 60 2.95 0.19 -2.39
CA GLY A 60 3.08 0.00 -0.94
C GLY A 60 3.83 -1.28 -0.57
N HIS A 61 4.23 -1.40 0.69
CA HIS A 61 4.77 -2.65 1.26
C HIS A 61 3.65 -3.38 1.98
N HIS A 62 3.27 -4.52 1.43
CA HIS A 62 2.15 -5.35 1.90
C HIS A 62 2.67 -6.64 2.51
N ASP A 63 1.86 -7.23 3.39
CA ASP A 63 2.11 -8.59 3.87
C ASP A 63 2.21 -9.55 2.66
N PRO A 64 3.21 -10.44 2.60
CA PRO A 64 3.38 -11.36 1.48
C PRO A 64 2.16 -12.25 1.23
N ALA A 65 1.55 -12.82 2.27
CA ALA A 65 0.41 -13.72 2.10
C ALA A 65 -0.82 -12.95 1.59
N ALA A 66 -1.07 -11.75 2.13
CA ALA A 66 -2.14 -10.88 1.65
C ALA A 66 -1.92 -10.46 0.18
N PHE A 67 -0.68 -10.14 -0.20
CA PHE A 67 -0.34 -9.76 -1.57
C PHE A 67 -0.50 -10.92 -2.56
N LEU A 68 -0.08 -12.14 -2.20
CA LEU A 68 -0.22 -13.32 -3.05
C LEU A 68 -1.71 -13.64 -3.30
N ALA A 69 -2.54 -13.62 -2.25
CA ALA A 69 -3.99 -13.80 -2.39
C ALA A 69 -4.63 -12.72 -3.27
N ALA A 70 -4.17 -11.47 -3.17
CA ALA A 70 -4.63 -10.39 -4.03
C ALA A 70 -4.20 -10.60 -5.49
N CYS A 71 -3.00 -11.13 -5.74
CA CYS A 71 -2.54 -11.46 -7.09
C CYS A 71 -3.37 -12.59 -7.71
N GLU A 72 -3.71 -13.63 -6.96
CA GLU A 72 -4.59 -14.71 -7.43
C GLU A 72 -5.96 -14.17 -7.82
N ALA A 73 -6.54 -13.29 -7.00
CA ALA A 73 -7.81 -12.64 -7.29
C ALA A 73 -7.73 -11.75 -8.54
N ALA A 74 -6.66 -10.97 -8.68
CA ALA A 74 -6.44 -10.10 -9.84
C ALA A 74 -6.24 -10.90 -11.14
N LEU A 75 -5.48 -11.99 -11.09
CA LEU A 75 -5.28 -12.88 -12.24
C LEU A 75 -6.59 -13.57 -12.65
N ALA A 76 -7.38 -14.03 -11.67
CA ALA A 76 -8.69 -14.60 -11.93
C ALA A 76 -9.67 -13.60 -12.57
N ASP A 77 -9.64 -12.33 -12.16
CA ASP A 77 -10.44 -11.26 -12.78
C ASP A 77 -9.93 -10.89 -14.18
N TRP A 78 -8.61 -10.85 -14.36
CA TRP A 78 -7.95 -10.37 -15.57
C TRP A 78 -8.08 -11.34 -16.76
N ASP A 79 -7.84 -12.64 -16.55
CA ASP A 79 -7.90 -13.63 -17.63
C ASP A 79 -8.57 -14.97 -17.25
N GLY A 80 -9.20 -15.03 -16.08
CA GLY A 80 -9.93 -16.21 -15.63
C GLY A 80 -9.05 -17.37 -15.17
N ARG A 81 -7.73 -17.19 -15.06
CA ARG A 81 -6.85 -18.27 -14.60
C ARG A 81 -7.05 -18.54 -13.11
N VAL A 82 -6.96 -19.82 -12.74
CA VAL A 82 -6.82 -20.24 -11.34
C VAL A 82 -5.33 -20.44 -11.08
N ALA A 83 -4.70 -19.46 -10.44
CA ALA A 83 -3.31 -19.54 -10.01
C ALA A 83 -3.26 -19.99 -8.53
N CYS A 84 -2.22 -20.73 -8.18
CA CYS A 84 -1.82 -20.99 -6.80
C CYS A 84 -0.43 -20.42 -6.62
N LEU A 85 -0.35 -19.30 -5.91
CA LEU A 85 0.87 -18.54 -5.65
C LEU A 85 1.32 -18.69 -4.19
N ASP A 86 0.71 -19.59 -3.43
CA ASP A 86 1.17 -19.96 -2.11
C ASP A 86 2.67 -20.29 -2.12
N GLU A 87 3.37 -19.82 -1.08
CA GLU A 87 4.82 -20.00 -0.89
C GLU A 87 5.72 -19.30 -1.93
N LYS A 88 5.15 -18.56 -2.89
CA LYS A 88 5.96 -17.77 -3.82
C LYS A 88 6.66 -16.62 -3.09
N THR A 89 7.85 -16.28 -3.58
CA THR A 89 8.67 -15.23 -2.98
C THR A 89 8.17 -13.86 -3.43
N VAL A 90 8.10 -12.94 -2.46
CA VAL A 90 7.68 -11.56 -2.66
C VAL A 90 8.85 -10.65 -2.30
N LYS A 91 9.08 -9.61 -3.10
CA LYS A 91 10.08 -8.58 -2.83
C LYS A 91 9.41 -7.27 -2.42
N HIS A 92 9.99 -6.63 -1.40
CA HIS A 92 9.69 -5.26 -1.02
C HIS A 92 10.82 -4.35 -1.49
N LEU A 93 10.51 -3.46 -2.41
CA LEU A 93 11.50 -2.56 -3.00
C LEU A 93 10.91 -1.17 -3.22
N HIS A 94 11.69 -0.27 -3.82
CA HIS A 94 11.24 1.06 -4.17
C HIS A 94 11.43 1.31 -5.66
N TRP A 95 10.40 1.80 -6.32
CA TRP A 95 10.44 2.15 -7.74
C TRP A 95 10.40 3.65 -7.95
N ARG A 96 10.99 4.07 -9.08
CA ARG A 96 10.73 5.37 -9.70
C ARG A 96 10.15 5.15 -11.08
N THR A 97 9.18 5.96 -11.44
CA THR A 97 8.68 6.05 -12.81
C THR A 97 9.58 7.00 -13.59
N VAL A 98 10.22 6.50 -14.64
CA VAL A 98 11.10 7.29 -15.52
C VAL A 98 10.57 7.24 -16.95
N ARG A 99 10.97 8.22 -17.76
CA ARG A 99 10.70 8.16 -19.20
C ARG A 99 11.63 7.12 -19.83
N PRO A 100 11.15 6.36 -20.83
CA PRO A 100 12.00 5.51 -21.65
C PRO A 100 13.11 6.34 -22.33
N ASP A 101 14.23 5.69 -22.64
CA ASP A 101 15.25 6.30 -23.49
C ASP A 101 14.74 6.46 -24.94
N ALA A 102 15.53 7.15 -25.77
CA ALA A 102 15.11 7.45 -27.14
C ALA A 102 14.88 6.19 -28.00
N GLU A 103 15.61 5.10 -27.73
CA GLU A 103 15.47 3.84 -28.44
C GLU A 103 14.16 3.15 -28.06
N THR A 104 13.92 2.97 -26.76
CA THR A 104 12.71 2.37 -26.21
C THR A 104 11.47 3.20 -26.55
N ALA A 105 11.57 4.53 -26.50
CA ALA A 105 10.49 5.42 -26.89
C ALA A 105 10.18 5.34 -28.39
N ALA A 106 11.19 5.16 -29.25
CA ALA A 106 10.99 5.02 -30.69
C ALA A 106 10.26 3.73 -31.08
N LEU A 107 10.35 2.68 -30.26
CA LEU A 107 9.56 1.46 -30.42
C LEU A 107 8.08 1.67 -30.05
N GLY A 108 7.75 2.75 -29.32
CA GLY A 108 6.37 3.10 -28.97
C GLY A 108 5.67 2.09 -28.04
N VAL A 109 6.43 1.29 -27.31
CA VAL A 109 5.91 0.15 -26.52
C VAL A 109 5.37 0.60 -25.16
N VAL A 110 6.01 1.58 -24.53
CA VAL A 110 5.65 2.05 -23.18
C VAL A 110 5.87 3.54 -23.02
N ASP A 111 4.96 4.21 -22.31
CA ASP A 111 5.07 5.65 -22.00
C ASP A 111 6.02 5.93 -20.82
N CYS A 112 6.20 4.94 -19.94
CA CYS A 112 6.96 5.05 -18.69
C CYS A 112 7.59 3.69 -18.32
N LEU A 113 8.71 3.73 -17.61
CA LEU A 113 9.40 2.55 -17.08
C LEU A 113 9.44 2.59 -15.55
N HIS A 114 9.27 1.43 -14.92
CA HIS A 114 9.51 1.22 -13.50
C HIS A 114 10.97 0.79 -13.28
N VAL A 115 11.71 1.58 -12.50
CA VAL A 115 13.13 1.30 -12.21
C VAL A 115 13.35 1.19 -10.71
N GLU A 116 14.05 0.13 -10.30
CA GLU A 116 14.49 -0.06 -8.92
C GLU A 116 15.38 1.09 -8.47
N SER A 117 15.08 1.61 -7.29
CA SER A 117 15.73 2.78 -6.74
C SER A 117 15.85 2.68 -5.23
N LYS A 118 16.76 3.48 -4.66
CA LYS A 118 16.78 3.69 -3.21
C LYS A 118 15.59 4.57 -2.78
N PRO A 119 15.08 4.41 -1.55
CA PRO A 119 14.09 5.32 -0.98
C PRO A 119 14.54 6.78 -1.10
N GLY A 120 13.63 7.68 -1.45
CA GLY A 120 13.92 9.10 -1.59
C GLY A 120 12.95 9.83 -2.52
N ARG A 121 13.29 11.08 -2.88
CA ARG A 121 12.39 11.93 -3.68
C ARG A 121 11.99 11.25 -5.00
N GLY A 122 10.69 11.10 -5.20
CA GLY A 122 10.11 10.50 -6.40
C GLY A 122 10.08 8.97 -6.41
N ALA A 123 10.70 8.31 -5.43
CA ALA A 123 10.57 6.86 -5.27
C ALA A 123 9.30 6.52 -4.46
N TYR A 124 8.69 5.38 -4.76
CA TYR A 124 7.56 4.84 -4.00
C TYR A 124 7.80 3.38 -3.65
N ALA A 125 7.31 2.99 -2.47
CA ALA A 125 7.36 1.60 -2.02
C ALA A 125 6.47 0.73 -2.91
N VAL A 126 6.91 -0.50 -3.17
CA VAL A 126 6.21 -1.47 -3.99
C VAL A 126 6.45 -2.88 -3.44
N THR A 127 5.42 -3.70 -3.54
CA THR A 127 5.46 -5.15 -3.31
C THR A 127 5.33 -5.81 -4.66
N VAL A 128 6.27 -6.69 -5.01
CA VAL A 128 6.32 -7.34 -6.31
C VAL A 128 6.52 -8.85 -6.14
N LEU A 129 5.87 -9.62 -7.01
CA LEU A 129 6.15 -11.04 -7.11
C LEU A 129 7.57 -11.23 -7.65
N ASP A 130 8.39 -12.03 -6.96
CA ASP A 130 9.81 -12.22 -7.33
C ASP A 130 10.03 -13.07 -8.58
N GLU A 131 8.95 -13.52 -9.21
CA GLU A 131 8.98 -14.24 -10.47
C GLU A 131 8.06 -13.57 -11.49
N TRP A 132 8.48 -13.68 -12.74
CA TRP A 132 7.65 -13.39 -13.89
C TRP A 132 6.79 -14.63 -14.19
N LEU A 133 5.49 -14.44 -14.23
CA LEU A 133 4.54 -15.51 -14.53
C LEU A 133 4.39 -15.65 -16.05
N PRO A 134 4.13 -16.86 -16.57
CA PRO A 134 3.84 -17.03 -17.98
C PRO A 134 2.51 -16.34 -18.33
N LEU A 135 2.47 -15.65 -19.48
CA LEU A 135 1.24 -15.05 -20.00
C LEU A 135 0.19 -16.11 -20.33
N PHE A 136 0.61 -17.32 -20.68
CA PHE A 136 -0.29 -18.44 -20.91
C PHE A 136 0.11 -19.61 -20.02
N THR A 137 -0.83 -20.11 -19.23
CA THR A 137 -0.65 -21.41 -18.57
C THR A 137 -0.95 -22.47 -19.63
N PRO A 138 0.03 -23.25 -20.12
CA PRO A 138 -0.29 -24.34 -21.03
C PRO A 138 -1.27 -25.27 -20.31
N MET A 139 -2.41 -25.59 -20.95
CA MET A 139 -3.22 -26.71 -20.50
C MET A 139 -2.28 -27.90 -20.34
N ALA A 140 -2.21 -28.47 -19.13
CA ALA A 140 -1.47 -29.69 -18.92
C ALA A 140 -1.93 -30.68 -19.98
N ALA A 141 -1.02 -31.09 -20.86
CA ALA A 141 -1.29 -32.18 -21.78
C ALA A 141 -1.58 -33.40 -20.90
N THR A 142 -2.86 -33.75 -20.79
CA THR A 142 -3.27 -35.01 -20.16
C THR A 142 -2.59 -36.12 -20.94
N ALA A 143 -1.59 -36.75 -20.30
CA ALA A 143 -0.88 -37.91 -20.82
C ALA A 143 -1.80 -39.11 -20.99
#